data_AF-D2RPJ1-F1
#
_entry.id   AF-D2RPJ1-F1
#
_cell.length_a   1.000
_cell.length_b   1.000
_cell.length_c   1.000
_cell.angle_alpha   90.00
_cell.angle_beta   90.00
_cell.angle_gamma   90.00
#
_symmetry.space_group_name_H-M   'P 1'
#
loop_
_entity.id
_entity.type
_entity.pdbx_description
1 polymer ?
#
loop_
_entity_poly.entity_id
_entity_poly.type
_entity_poly.pdbx_seq_one_letter_code
_entity_poly.pdbx_strand_id
1 'polypeptide(L)'
;MQSTPLQLWEPAATEWLVTFVQATDVLSACIGLFIAYQAYRGYRRNDSRPMLVIAIGFTLALAVPFLLVVLYATLPFLSETAIAVLSQLSQLSGLVAILYALRMPS
;
A
#
# COMPACT_ATOMS: atom_id res chain seq x y z
N MET A 1 -31.28 -21.06 -35.03
CA MET A 1 -30.21 -21.15 -34.02
C MET A 1 -30.17 -19.84 -33.24
N GLN A 2 -30.91 -19.75 -32.15
CA GLN A 2 -30.86 -18.61 -31.24
C GLN A 2 -29.75 -18.88 -30.23
N SER A 3 -28.65 -18.12 -30.30
CA SER A 3 -27.65 -18.06 -29.24
C SER A 3 -28.27 -17.28 -28.09
N THR A 4 -28.86 -18.00 -27.14
CA THR A 4 -29.17 -17.48 -25.81
C THR A 4 -27.89 -16.88 -25.24
N PRO A 5 -27.83 -15.59 -24.91
CA PRO A 5 -26.65 -15.04 -24.27
C PRO A 5 -26.51 -15.69 -22.89
N LEU A 6 -25.37 -16.32 -22.63
CA LEU A 6 -24.94 -16.86 -21.33
C LEU A 6 -24.61 -15.74 -20.31
N GLN A 7 -25.33 -14.63 -20.37
CA GLN A 7 -25.10 -13.40 -19.62
C GLN A 7 -26.25 -13.16 -18.64
N LEU A 8 -26.69 -14.22 -17.95
CA LEU A 8 -27.72 -14.18 -16.91
C LEU A 8 -27.11 -14.38 -15.51
N TRP A 9 -25.85 -13.98 -15.35
CA TRP A 9 -25.18 -13.88 -14.08
C TRP A 9 -24.11 -12.78 -14.15
N GLU A 10 -24.55 -11.52 -14.25
CA GLU A 10 -23.79 -10.45 -13.58
C GLU A 10 -24.16 -10.60 -12.10
N PRO A 11 -23.30 -11.19 -11.26
CA PRO A 11 -23.64 -11.25 -9.87
C PRO A 11 -23.56 -9.82 -9.33
N ALA A 12 -24.64 -9.36 -8.72
CA ALA A 12 -24.57 -8.36 -7.64
C ALA A 12 -23.49 -8.73 -6.58
N ALA A 13 -22.96 -9.96 -6.63
CA ALA A 13 -21.80 -10.37 -5.87
C ALA A 13 -20.48 -9.62 -6.18
N THR A 14 -20.35 -8.97 -7.34
CA THR A 14 -19.12 -8.23 -7.68
C THR A 14 -19.03 -6.88 -6.94
N GLU A 15 -20.15 -6.20 -6.71
CA GLU A 15 -20.13 -4.84 -6.12
C GLU A 15 -19.71 -4.82 -4.65
N TRP A 16 -20.19 -5.78 -3.86
CA TRP A 16 -19.79 -5.89 -2.45
C TRP A 16 -18.34 -6.31 -2.31
N LEU A 17 -17.82 -7.15 -3.23
CA LEU A 17 -16.41 -7.52 -3.27
C LEU A 17 -15.52 -6.32 -3.52
N VAL A 18 -15.87 -5.48 -4.51
CA VAL A 18 -15.10 -4.26 -4.83
C VAL A 18 -15.11 -3.29 -3.64
N THR A 19 -16.27 -3.07 -3.03
CA THR A 19 -16.39 -2.18 -1.86
C THR A 19 -15.61 -2.73 -0.67
N PHE A 20 -15.65 -4.04 -0.45
CA PHE A 20 -14.90 -4.70 0.61
C PHE A 20 -13.39 -4.56 0.40
N VAL A 21 -12.89 -4.82 -0.81
CA VAL A 21 -11.47 -4.65 -1.16
C VAL A 21 -11.02 -3.20 -0.91
N GLN A 22 -11.79 -2.22 -1.40
CA GLN A 22 -11.50 -0.80 -1.16
C GLN A 22 -11.47 -0.44 0.33
N ALA A 23 -12.42 -0.95 1.11
CA ALA A 23 -12.45 -0.73 2.56
C ALA A 23 -11.21 -1.34 3.25
N THR A 24 -10.80 -2.55 2.85
CA THR A 24 -9.60 -3.20 3.39
C THR A 24 -8.31 -2.49 2.97
N ASP A 25 -8.25 -1.91 1.77
CA ASP A 25 -7.10 -1.12 1.31
C ASP A 25 -6.93 0.15 2.14
N VAL A 26 -8.04 0.88 2.37
CA VAL A 26 -8.05 2.07 3.23
C VAL A 26 -7.65 1.70 4.66
N LEU A 27 -8.21 0.62 5.21
CA LEU A 27 -7.86 0.17 6.56
C LEU A 27 -6.37 -0.22 6.67
N SER A 28 -5.85 -0.96 5.70
CA SER A 28 -4.45 -1.37 5.63
C SER A 28 -3.52 -0.15 5.57
N ALA A 29 -3.90 0.88 4.83
CA ALA A 29 -3.16 2.13 4.76
C ALA A 29 -3.19 2.91 6.07
N CYS A 30 -4.35 3.02 6.73
CA CYS A 30 -4.47 3.64 8.05
C CYS A 30 -3.58 2.92 9.08
N ILE A 31 -3.59 1.58 9.08
CA ILE A 31 -2.73 0.77 9.94
C ILE A 31 -1.26 1.01 9.61
N GLY A 32 -0.88 1.02 8.32
CA GLY A 32 0.49 1.29 7.90
C GLY A 32 1.00 2.67 8.31
N LEU A 33 0.18 3.70 8.16
CA LEU A 33 0.48 5.06 8.64
C LEU A 33 0.62 5.11 10.16
N PHE A 34 -0.25 4.42 10.89
CA PHE A 34 -0.16 4.33 12.35
C PHE A 34 1.15 3.65 12.79
N ILE A 35 1.55 2.56 12.14
CA ILE A 35 2.81 1.86 12.40
C ILE A 35 4.00 2.79 12.11
N ALA A 36 3.99 3.50 10.96
CA ALA A 36 5.03 4.47 10.61
C ALA A 36 5.12 5.61 11.65
N TYR A 37 3.98 6.14 12.10
CA TYR A 37 3.93 7.17 13.14
C TYR A 37 4.50 6.66 14.47
N GLN A 38 4.15 5.44 14.90
CA GLN A 38 4.70 4.84 16.11
C GLN A 38 6.21 4.60 16.01
N ALA A 39 6.69 4.12 14.86
CA ALA A 39 8.12 3.94 14.61
C ALA A 39 8.87 5.27 14.67
N TYR A 40 8.34 6.33 14.05
CA TYR A 40 8.90 7.68 14.14
C TYR A 40 8.90 8.22 15.57
N ARG A 41 7.81 8.03 16.31
CA ARG A 41 7.70 8.47 17.70
C ARG A 41 8.70 7.74 18.61
N GLY A 42 8.93 6.46 18.37
CA GLY A 42 9.94 5.69 19.09
C GLY A 42 11.38 6.10 18.72
N TYR A 43 11.64 6.40 17.44
CA TYR A 43 12.92 6.99 17.01
C TYR A 43 13.20 8.29 17.78
N ARG A 44 12.20 9.18 17.85
CA ARG A 44 12.32 10.46 18.57
C ARG A 44 12.55 10.31 20.08
N ARG A 45 12.27 9.14 20.66
CA ARG A 45 12.46 8.87 22.10
C ARG A 45 13.77 8.16 22.43
N ASN A 46 14.28 7.32 21.53
CA ASN A 46 15.43 6.44 21.81
C ASN A 46 16.66 6.67 20.92
N ASP A 47 16.64 7.65 20.00
CA ASP A 47 17.75 8.04 19.09
C ASP A 47 18.42 6.87 18.33
N SER A 48 17.70 5.76 18.17
CA SER A 48 18.24 4.53 17.61
C SER A 48 18.20 4.64 16.09
N ARG A 49 19.36 4.84 15.46
CA ARG A 49 19.51 4.89 13.99
C ARG A 49 18.81 3.72 13.24
N PRO A 50 18.82 2.46 13.73
CA PRO A 50 18.09 1.37 13.09
C PRO A 50 16.57 1.62 13.02
N MET A 51 16.00 2.29 14.02
CA MET A 51 14.56 2.52 14.13
C MET A 51 14.04 3.51 13.07
N LEU A 52 14.86 4.50 12.69
CA LEU A 52 14.53 5.42 11.59
C LEU A 52 14.48 4.70 10.25
N VAL A 53 15.43 3.78 9.99
CA VAL A 53 15.44 2.99 8.75
C VAL A 53 14.21 2.09 8.66
N ILE A 54 13.78 1.48 9.77
CA ILE A 54 12.53 0.72 9.83
C ILE A 54 11.32 1.61 9.50
N ALA A 55 11.25 2.82 10.08
CA ALA A 55 10.17 3.77 9.82
C ALA A 55 10.10 4.19 8.34
N ILE A 56 11.26 4.48 7.72
CA ILE A 56 11.36 4.76 6.29
C ILE A 56 10.88 3.54 5.48
N GLY A 57 11.32 2.34 5.86
CA GLY A 57 10.94 1.11 5.20
C GLY A 57 9.44 0.86 5.20
N PHE A 58 8.77 1.05 6.34
CA PHE A 58 7.29 0.98 6.43
C PHE A 58 6.60 2.07 5.61
N THR A 59 7.15 3.29 5.60
CA THR A 59 6.58 4.41 4.82
C THR A 59 6.61 4.08 3.32
N LEU A 60 7.74 3.60 2.81
CA LEU A 60 7.90 3.14 1.43
C LEU A 60 7.05 1.91 1.10
N ALA A 61 6.91 0.97 2.05
CA ALA A 61 6.18 -0.27 1.81
C ALA A 61 4.65 -0.12 1.86
N LEU A 62 4.13 0.82 2.65
CA LEU A 62 2.69 0.93 2.91
C LEU A 62 2.13 2.30 2.51
N ALA A 63 2.71 3.38 3.02
CA ALA A 63 2.14 4.72 2.85
C ALA A 63 2.28 5.25 1.42
N VAL A 64 3.45 5.08 0.79
CA VAL A 64 3.70 5.58 -0.57
C VAL A 64 2.84 4.85 -1.62
N PRO A 65 2.77 3.50 -1.65
CA PRO A 65 1.89 2.78 -2.60
C PRO A 65 0.43 3.18 -2.45
N PHE A 66 -0.05 3.31 -1.22
CA PHE A 66 -1.42 3.77 -0.97
C PHE A 66 -1.65 5.18 -1.49
N LEU A 67 -0.72 6.10 -1.23
CA LEU A 67 -0.81 7.48 -1.74
C LEU A 67 -0.85 7.51 -3.26
N LEU A 68 -0.08 6.65 -3.94
CA LEU A 68 -0.09 6.54 -5.39
C LEU A 68 -1.43 6.03 -5.93
N VAL A 69 -2.06 5.06 -5.27
CA VAL A 69 -3.41 4.58 -5.62
C VAL A 69 -4.45 5.67 -5.43
N VAL A 70 -4.41 6.41 -4.32
CA VAL A 70 -5.30 7.56 -4.08
C VAL A 70 -5.08 8.65 -5.12
N LEU A 71 -3.83 8.90 -5.52
CA LEU A 71 -3.48 9.88 -6.55
C LEU A 71 -4.05 9.46 -7.92
N TYR A 72 -3.93 8.18 -8.28
CA TYR A 72 -4.55 7.63 -9.48
C TYR A 72 -6.07 7.78 -9.47
N ALA A 73 -6.72 7.49 -8.34
CA ALA A 73 -8.16 7.62 -8.19
C ALA A 73 -8.66 9.07 -8.30
N THR A 74 -7.80 10.05 -8.00
CA THR A 74 -8.15 11.48 -8.04
C THR A 74 -7.73 12.19 -9.33
N LEU A 75 -6.72 11.69 -10.04
CA LEU A 75 -6.18 12.30 -11.25
C LEU A 75 -6.38 11.39 -12.47
N PRO A 76 -7.36 11.69 -13.35
CA PRO A 76 -7.76 10.81 -14.45
C PRO A 76 -6.75 10.72 -15.61
N PHE A 77 -5.66 11.51 -15.58
CA PHE A 77 -4.62 11.51 -16.61
C PHE A 77 -3.42 10.60 -16.27
N LEU A 78 -3.42 9.96 -15.11
CA LEU A 78 -2.35 9.03 -14.71
C LEU A 78 -2.54 7.66 -15.38
N SER A 79 -1.44 7.05 -15.82
CA SER A 79 -1.45 5.68 -16.33
C SER A 79 -1.50 4.68 -15.17
N GLU A 80 -2.46 3.75 -15.22
CA GLU A 80 -2.58 2.64 -14.26
C GLU A 80 -1.27 1.86 -14.13
N THR A 81 -0.68 1.48 -15.27
CA THR A 81 0.59 0.73 -15.33
C THR A 81 1.73 1.49 -14.66
N ALA A 82 1.82 2.81 -14.88
CA ALA A 82 2.87 3.63 -14.28
C ALA A 82 2.74 3.67 -12.74
N ILE A 83 1.52 3.81 -12.23
CA ILE A 83 1.22 3.82 -10.80
C ILE A 83 1.49 2.46 -10.16
N ALA A 84 1.12 1.37 -10.83
CA ALA A 84 1.40 0.02 -10.38
C ALA A 84 2.91 -0.25 -10.28
N VAL A 85 3.68 0.11 -11.32
CA VAL A 85 5.14 -0.03 -11.31
C VAL A 85 5.78 0.80 -10.19
N LEU A 86 5.37 2.05 -10.03
CA LEU A 86 5.94 2.93 -9.01
C LEU A 86 5.60 2.44 -7.59
N SER A 87 4.39 1.93 -7.40
CA SER A 87 3.96 1.28 -6.14
C SER A 87 4.80 0.04 -5.85
N GLN A 88 5.04 -0.82 -6.84
CA GLN A 88 5.84 -2.03 -6.68
C GLN A 88 7.30 -1.71 -6.33
N LEU A 89 7.89 -0.71 -7.01
CA LEU A 89 9.26 -0.25 -6.72
C LEU A 89 9.37 0.34 -5.31
N SER A 90 8.37 1.11 -4.89
CA SER A 90 8.30 1.63 -3.53
C SER A 90 8.24 0.52 -2.49
N GLN A 91 7.39 -0.49 -2.72
CA GLN A 91 7.29 -1.67 -1.85
C GLN A 91 8.60 -2.42 -1.72
N LEU A 92 9.24 -2.72 -2.86
CA LEU A 92 10.54 -3.41 -2.88
C LEU A 92 11.60 -2.61 -2.13
N SER A 93 11.67 -1.30 -2.35
CA SER A 93 12.61 -0.40 -1.65
C SER A 93 12.35 -0.38 -0.14
N GLY A 94 11.08 -0.36 0.27
CA GLY A 94 10.67 -0.43 1.67
C GLY A 94 11.07 -1.74 2.34
N LEU A 95 10.84 -2.88 1.67
CA LEU A 95 11.27 -4.21 2.13
C LEU A 95 12.79 -4.29 2.28
N VAL A 96 13.55 -3.77 1.31
CA VAL A 96 15.02 -3.71 1.40
C VAL A 96 15.48 -2.86 2.58
N ALA A 97 14.84 -1.71 2.81
CA ALA A 97 15.16 -0.86 3.96
C ALA A 97 14.88 -1.55 5.30
N ILE A 98 13.75 -2.26 5.44
CA ILE A 98 13.43 -3.04 6.64
C ILE A 98 14.46 -4.14 6.86
N LEU A 99 14.80 -4.91 5.81
CA LEU A 99 15.81 -5.96 5.88
C LEU A 99 17.19 -5.42 6.27
N TYR A 100 17.57 -4.27 5.71
CA TYR A 100 18.82 -3.59 6.05
C TYR A 100 18.83 -3.15 7.52
N ALA A 101 17.73 -2.58 8.01
CA ALA A 101 17.62 -2.16 9.39
C ALA A 101 17.75 -3.33 10.38
N LEU A 102 17.20 -4.50 10.05
CA LEU A 102 17.35 -5.72 10.86
C LEU A 102 18.78 -6.25 10.90
N ARG A 103 19.58 -5.97 9.87
CA ARG A 103 21.02 -6.31 9.86
C ARG A 103 21.90 -5.26 10.49
N MET A 104 21.37 -4.08 10.82
CA MET A 104 22.13 -3.01 11.44
C MET A 104 22.47 -3.42 12.88
N PRO A 105 23.76 -3.50 13.27
CA PRO A 105 24.12 -3.75 14.65
C PRO A 105 23.59 -2.63 15.54
N SER A 106 22.85 -3.01 16.58
CA SER A 106 22.33 -2.12 17.62
C SER A 106 23.39 -1.80 18.67
#